data_AF-A0A3D8RHT3-F1
#
_entry.id   AF-A0A3D8RHT3-F1
#
_cell.length_a   1.000
_cell.length_b   1.000
_cell.length_c   1.000
_cell.angle_alpha   90.00
_cell.angle_beta   90.00
_cell.angle_gamma   90.00
#
_symmetry.space_group_name_H-M   'P 1'
#
loop_
_entity.id
_entity.type
_entity.pdbx_description
1 polymer ?
#
loop_
_entity_poly.entity_id
_entity_poly.type
_entity_poly.pdbx_seq_one_letter_code
_entity_poly.pdbx_strand_id
1 'polypeptide(L)'
;MPDALSKTIPVWCSVVNRFLFPELVQFHDVYTPPQVVAQSEHAQIAALLPSFLASLQALDLSIDGLRAQITKPLRPFWITPDTGFAPTSVVFEEFHPIICCTVSRRVSGGEVSEGGYIQGAGDDTENWACGLTPVVFWENQGVLLETSESDLPDLIQDLVSRADPAPGINRRCVSPTSCLYIAPISAVTASDKDVLSVLLLPKVTDESTWVKSFTRLEVGLGHSKLGSRNLRAALPFVVTHVRKYIATNPQSGIVIACESGKDFAVGVALALLCLLFDQDGSIIEVEDPRRKPIDKTFIRQRLGWISTSMPDANPNRATLQSINSFLMERHF
;
A
#
# COMPACT_ATOMS: atom_id res chain seq x y z
N MET A 1 -7.27 11.87 22.32
CA MET A 1 -6.45 11.94 21.09
C MET A 1 -5.43 10.81 21.12
N PRO A 2 -5.29 10.02 20.05
CA PRO A 2 -4.30 8.94 19.97
C PRO A 2 -2.87 9.50 19.91
N ASP A 3 -1.97 8.99 20.78
CA ASP A 3 -0.60 9.51 20.90
C ASP A 3 0.19 9.38 19.58
N ALA A 4 0.15 8.21 18.93
CA ALA A 4 0.88 7.98 17.69
C ALA A 4 0.42 8.91 16.54
N LEU A 5 -0.89 9.00 16.31
CA LEU A 5 -1.45 9.83 15.23
C LEU A 5 -1.24 11.32 15.46
N SER A 6 -1.22 11.77 16.72
CA SER A 6 -0.94 13.16 17.10
C SER A 6 0.45 13.66 16.65
N LYS A 7 1.35 12.72 16.33
CA LYS A 7 2.73 12.98 15.88
C LYS A 7 2.88 12.66 14.39
N THR A 8 2.40 11.50 13.95
CA THR A 8 2.62 11.02 12.57
C THR A 8 1.87 11.83 11.52
N ILE A 9 0.61 12.23 11.77
CA ILE A 9 -0.17 13.01 10.80
C ILE A 9 0.47 14.39 10.55
N PRO A 10 0.87 15.17 11.58
CA PRO A 10 1.62 16.41 11.37
C PRO A 10 2.94 16.23 10.63
N VAL A 11 3.69 15.16 10.92
CA VAL A 11 4.93 14.84 10.20
C VAL A 11 4.66 14.63 8.72
N TRP A 12 3.66 13.81 8.37
CA TRP A 12 3.27 13.59 6.98
C TRP A 12 2.86 14.87 6.28
N CYS A 13 2.01 15.70 6.90
CA CYS A 13 1.60 16.98 6.33
C CYS A 13 2.82 17.87 6.02
N SER A 14 3.73 18.03 6.99
CA SER A 14 4.93 18.85 6.82
C SER A 14 5.88 18.30 5.74
N VAL A 15 6.14 16.99 5.73
CA VAL A 15 7.03 16.35 4.76
C VAL A 15 6.45 16.41 3.34
N VAL A 16 5.15 16.14 3.19
CA VAL A 16 4.45 16.26 1.89
C VAL A 16 4.44 17.71 1.42
N ASN A 17 4.23 18.68 2.31
CA ASN A 17 4.30 20.09 1.94
C ASN A 17 5.69 20.50 1.45
N ARG A 18 6.74 20.08 2.15
CA ARG A 18 8.14 20.32 1.72
C ARG A 18 8.45 19.67 0.38
N PHE A 19 7.89 18.49 0.12
CA PHE A 19 8.13 17.72 -1.10
C PHE A 19 7.36 18.27 -2.31
N LEU A 20 6.07 18.55 -2.15
CA LEU A 20 5.19 18.99 -3.24
C LEU A 20 5.17 20.50 -3.44
N PHE A 21 5.41 21.30 -2.40
CA PHE A 21 5.36 22.77 -2.43
C PHE A 21 6.62 23.38 -1.82
N PRO A 22 7.82 23.08 -2.37
CA PRO A 22 9.09 23.58 -1.83
C PRO A 22 9.18 25.11 -1.81
N GLU A 23 8.44 25.79 -2.68
CA GLU A 23 8.35 27.24 -2.75
C GLU A 23 7.52 27.90 -1.64
N LEU A 24 6.60 27.14 -0.99
CA LEU A 24 5.69 27.66 0.03
C LEU A 24 6.18 27.35 1.46
N VAL A 25 7.33 27.92 1.81
CA VAL A 25 8.05 27.65 3.07
C VAL A 25 7.22 27.88 4.33
N GLN A 26 6.22 28.75 4.30
CA GLN A 26 5.32 29.03 5.43
C GLN A 26 4.45 27.82 5.83
N PHE A 27 4.32 26.80 4.97
CA PHE A 27 3.58 25.56 5.26
C PHE A 27 4.49 24.38 5.59
N HIS A 28 5.80 24.60 5.76
CA HIS A 28 6.77 23.54 6.04
C HIS A 28 6.89 23.21 7.53
N ASP A 29 6.33 24.03 8.42
CA ASP A 29 6.34 23.77 9.86
C ASP A 29 5.47 22.55 10.23
N VAL A 30 5.87 21.85 11.28
CA VAL A 30 5.09 20.73 11.82
C VAL A 30 4.06 21.25 12.82
N TYR A 31 2.80 20.87 12.65
CA TYR A 31 1.70 21.35 13.50
C TYR A 31 1.23 20.25 14.46
N THR A 32 1.97 20.04 15.56
CA THR A 32 1.60 19.08 16.61
C THR A 32 0.64 19.70 17.64
N PRO A 33 -0.31 18.92 18.19
CA PRO A 33 -1.22 19.42 19.23
C PRO A 33 -0.47 19.61 20.57
N PRO A 34 -0.35 20.84 21.09
CA PRO A 34 0.48 21.13 22.27
C PRO A 34 -0.06 20.53 23.57
N GLN A 35 -1.33 20.09 23.59
CA GLN A 35 -1.94 19.42 24.74
C GLN A 35 -1.48 17.96 24.91
N VAL A 36 -0.90 17.37 23.86
CA VAL A 36 -0.46 15.96 23.82
C VAL A 36 1.04 15.86 23.56
N VAL A 37 1.59 16.73 22.71
CA VAL A 37 3.01 16.74 22.33
C VAL A 37 3.71 17.90 23.02
N ALA A 38 4.65 17.60 23.91
CA ALA A 38 5.44 18.61 24.60
C ALA A 38 6.36 19.37 23.64
N GLN A 39 6.75 20.61 23.99
CA GLN A 39 7.62 21.43 23.13
C GLN A 39 8.98 20.79 22.83
N SER A 40 9.55 20.06 23.80
CA SER A 40 10.81 19.32 23.60
C SER A 40 10.66 18.19 22.58
N GLU A 41 9.57 17.44 22.63
CA GLU A 41 9.26 16.38 21.67
C GLU A 41 8.96 16.96 20.28
N HIS A 42 8.18 18.04 20.22
CA HIS A 42 7.95 18.79 18.98
C HIS A 42 9.27 19.21 18.31
N ALA A 43 10.22 19.76 19.08
CA ALA A 43 11.52 20.16 18.55
C ALA A 43 12.33 18.97 18.01
N GLN A 44 12.27 17.81 18.68
CA GLN A 44 12.91 16.59 18.21
C GLN A 44 12.27 16.08 16.91
N ILE A 45 10.94 16.10 16.81
CA ILE A 45 10.21 15.75 15.58
C ILE A 45 10.61 16.67 14.44
N ALA A 46 10.63 17.99 14.67
CA ALA A 46 11.00 18.98 13.66
C ALA A 46 12.43 18.75 13.13
N ALA A 47 13.37 18.38 14.02
CA ALA A 47 14.75 18.07 13.65
C ALA A 47 14.89 16.83 12.74
N LEU A 48 13.93 15.91 12.76
CA LEU A 48 13.92 14.71 11.92
C LEU A 48 13.33 14.93 10.52
N LEU A 49 12.53 15.99 10.32
CA LEU A 49 11.84 16.26 9.05
C LEU A 49 12.76 16.24 7.81
N PRO A 50 13.98 16.80 7.83
CA PRO A 50 14.87 16.73 6.66
C PRO A 50 15.21 15.30 6.25
N SER A 51 15.37 14.38 7.21
CA SER A 51 15.66 12.97 6.92
C SER A 51 14.48 12.23 6.29
N PHE A 52 13.25 12.58 6.71
CA PHE A 52 12.03 12.03 6.14
C PHE A 52 11.79 12.57 4.72
N LEU A 53 12.04 13.87 4.50
CA LEU A 53 12.00 14.48 3.18
C LEU A 53 13.00 13.79 2.24
N ALA A 54 14.25 13.60 2.66
CA ALA A 54 15.26 12.90 1.86
C ALA A 54 14.84 11.46 1.54
N SER A 55 14.20 10.77 2.49
CA SER A 55 13.67 9.41 2.28
C SER A 55 12.54 9.37 1.26
N LEU A 56 11.64 10.36 1.27
CA LEU A 56 10.56 10.50 0.29
C LEU A 56 11.10 10.87 -1.10
N GLN A 57 12.05 11.81 -1.18
CA GLN A 57 12.71 12.19 -2.43
C GLN A 57 13.45 11.01 -3.05
N ALA A 58 14.06 10.15 -2.24
CA ALA A 58 14.74 8.95 -2.72
C ALA A 58 13.79 7.92 -3.37
N LEU A 59 12.46 8.04 -3.21
CA LEU A 59 11.49 7.19 -3.91
C LEU A 59 11.32 7.56 -5.39
N ASP A 60 11.83 8.72 -5.82
CA ASP A 60 11.81 9.17 -7.22
C ASP A 60 10.40 9.14 -7.85
N LEU A 61 9.42 9.64 -7.08
CA LEU A 61 8.02 9.70 -7.48
C LEU A 61 7.76 10.90 -8.39
N SER A 62 6.81 10.77 -9.32
CA SER A 62 6.35 11.88 -10.16
C SER A 62 5.68 12.97 -9.31
N ILE A 63 6.39 14.09 -9.14
CA ILE A 63 5.88 15.25 -8.41
C ILE A 63 4.64 15.83 -9.10
N ASP A 64 4.67 15.95 -10.44
CA ASP A 64 3.56 16.52 -11.21
C ASP A 64 2.28 15.70 -11.06
N GLY A 65 2.39 14.36 -11.12
CA GLY A 65 1.25 13.47 -10.92
C GLY A 65 0.64 13.59 -9.51
N LEU A 66 1.47 13.80 -8.49
CA LEU A 66 1.01 14.02 -7.13
C LEU A 66 0.42 15.43 -6.93
N ARG A 67 1.02 16.48 -7.51
CA ARG A 67 0.50 17.86 -7.46
C ARG A 67 -0.82 18.02 -8.19
N ALA A 68 -1.10 17.17 -9.19
CA ALA A 68 -2.41 17.12 -9.83
C ALA A 68 -3.54 16.67 -8.87
N GLN A 69 -3.21 15.87 -7.84
CA GLN A 69 -4.16 15.38 -6.85
C GLN A 69 -4.18 16.23 -5.58
N ILE A 70 -3.01 16.65 -5.11
CA ILE A 70 -2.84 17.50 -3.93
C ILE A 70 -2.45 18.89 -4.43
N THR A 71 -3.45 19.76 -4.59
CA THR A 71 -3.27 21.07 -5.23
C THR A 71 -2.93 22.21 -4.27
N LYS A 72 -3.05 21.98 -2.95
CA LYS A 72 -2.68 22.94 -1.89
C LYS A 72 -1.97 22.21 -0.75
N PRO A 73 -1.12 22.90 0.03
CA PRO A 73 -0.49 22.36 1.22
C PRO A 73 -1.50 21.72 2.19
N LEU A 74 -1.06 20.72 2.94
CA LEU A 74 -1.84 19.99 3.93
C LEU A 74 -1.68 20.63 5.31
N ARG A 75 -2.75 20.69 6.10
CA ARG A 75 -2.67 21.15 7.49
C ARG A 75 -3.53 20.30 8.43
N PRO A 76 -2.96 19.69 9.48
CA PRO A 76 -3.71 18.85 10.40
C PRO A 76 -4.51 19.68 11.40
N PHE A 77 -5.74 19.24 11.69
CA PHE A 77 -6.59 19.78 12.76
C PHE A 77 -7.13 18.63 13.60
N TRP A 78 -7.12 18.82 14.92
CA TRP A 78 -7.68 17.85 15.85
C TRP A 78 -9.02 18.36 16.35
N ILE A 79 -10.06 17.57 16.10
CA ILE A 79 -11.42 17.85 16.54
C ILE A 79 -11.76 16.90 17.67
N THR A 80 -12.29 17.44 18.76
CA THR A 80 -12.77 16.71 19.93
C THR A 80 -14.23 17.07 20.22
N PRO A 81 -14.95 16.32 21.07
CA PRO A 81 -16.32 16.69 21.44
C PRO A 81 -16.43 18.07 22.11
N ASP A 82 -15.35 18.54 22.74
CA ASP A 82 -15.26 19.86 23.37
C ASP A 82 -14.91 20.98 22.38
N THR A 83 -14.64 20.64 21.11
CA THR A 83 -14.31 21.64 20.08
C THR A 83 -15.59 22.36 19.65
N GLY A 84 -15.68 23.64 20.00
CA GLY A 84 -16.77 24.50 19.55
C GLY A 84 -16.62 24.86 18.07
N PHE A 85 -17.70 24.69 17.30
CA PHE A 85 -17.76 25.07 15.90
C PHE A 85 -18.73 26.24 15.68
N ALA A 86 -18.28 27.23 14.91
CA ALA A 86 -19.19 28.15 14.24
C ALA A 86 -19.48 27.59 12.83
N PRO A 87 -20.75 27.59 12.36
CA PRO A 87 -21.06 27.22 10.99
C PRO A 87 -20.26 28.09 10.02
N THR A 88 -19.50 27.46 9.12
CA THR A 88 -18.76 28.16 8.06
C THR A 88 -18.99 27.48 6.72
N SER A 89 -19.12 28.27 5.65
CA SER A 89 -19.24 27.77 4.28
C SER A 89 -17.87 27.49 3.64
N VAL A 90 -16.80 28.06 4.18
CA VAL A 90 -15.42 27.86 3.72
C VAL A 90 -14.56 27.59 4.94
N VAL A 91 -13.96 26.40 5.01
CA VAL A 91 -13.16 26.00 6.18
C VAL A 91 -11.80 26.69 6.12
N PHE A 92 -11.05 26.54 5.03
CA PHE A 92 -9.77 27.22 4.79
C PHE A 92 -9.46 27.36 3.29
N GLU A 93 -8.99 28.53 2.85
CA GLU A 93 -8.69 28.79 1.43
C GLU A 93 -7.26 28.43 1.03
N GLU A 94 -6.29 28.61 1.93
CA GLU A 94 -4.86 28.53 1.62
C GLU A 94 -4.28 27.11 1.65
N PHE A 95 -4.99 26.15 2.26
CA PHE A 95 -4.52 24.79 2.46
C PHE A 95 -5.68 23.78 2.51
N HIS A 96 -5.38 22.50 2.29
CA HIS A 96 -6.29 21.38 2.53
C HIS A 96 -6.24 20.98 4.01
N PRO A 97 -7.34 21.11 4.76
CA PRO A 97 -7.37 20.64 6.14
C PRO A 97 -7.43 19.11 6.21
N ILE A 98 -6.56 18.50 6.99
CA ILE A 98 -6.62 17.09 7.39
C ILE A 98 -7.31 17.04 8.76
N ILE A 99 -8.61 16.77 8.75
CA ILE A 99 -9.45 16.76 9.95
C ILE A 99 -9.33 15.41 10.67
N CYS A 100 -8.70 15.43 11.83
CA CYS A 100 -8.52 14.28 12.71
C CYS A 100 -9.57 14.30 13.81
N CYS A 101 -10.66 13.56 13.64
CA CYS A 101 -11.75 13.50 14.60
C CYS A 101 -11.47 12.49 15.72
N THR A 102 -11.48 12.95 16.97
CA THR A 102 -11.60 12.10 18.15
C THR A 102 -13.04 12.18 18.65
N VAL A 103 -13.81 11.12 18.47
CA VAL A 103 -15.24 11.08 18.87
C VAL A 103 -15.45 10.51 20.27
N SER A 104 -14.47 9.79 20.83
CA SER A 104 -14.59 9.18 22.15
C SER A 104 -14.33 10.16 23.29
N ARG A 105 -15.04 9.98 24.41
CA ARG A 105 -14.74 10.68 25.67
C ARG A 105 -13.34 10.32 26.18
N ARG A 106 -12.65 11.28 26.81
CA ARG A 106 -11.41 10.99 27.54
C ARG A 106 -11.76 10.40 28.91
N VAL A 107 -11.18 9.26 29.25
CA VAL A 107 -11.29 8.67 30.59
C VAL A 107 -9.97 8.79 31.34
N SER A 108 -10.03 9.05 32.64
CA SER A 108 -8.85 9.28 33.49
C SER A 108 -8.26 7.97 34.05
N GLY A 109 -9.00 6.87 33.97
CA GLY A 109 -8.68 5.57 34.58
C GLY A 109 -8.31 4.48 33.56
N GLY A 110 -7.90 3.32 34.07
CA GLY A 110 -7.60 2.12 33.27
C GLY A 110 -8.84 1.27 32.98
N GLU A 111 -8.67 0.16 32.25
CA GLU A 111 -9.76 -0.71 31.76
C GLU A 111 -10.75 -1.14 32.87
N VAL A 112 -10.23 -1.38 34.08
CA VAL A 112 -11.00 -1.89 35.23
C VAL A 112 -11.94 -0.83 35.82
N SER A 113 -11.61 0.46 35.71
CA SER A 113 -12.42 1.55 36.28
C SER A 113 -13.55 2.03 35.37
N GLU A 114 -13.51 1.70 34.08
CA GLU A 114 -14.41 2.25 33.05
C GLU A 114 -15.19 1.17 32.30
N GLY A 115 -15.50 0.06 32.97
CA GLY A 115 -16.34 -1.00 32.41
C GLY A 115 -15.73 -1.72 31.20
N GLY A 116 -14.40 -1.82 31.15
CA GLY A 116 -13.68 -2.45 30.04
C GLY A 116 -13.43 -1.53 28.84
N TYR A 117 -13.74 -0.24 28.91
CA TYR A 117 -13.37 0.71 27.85
C TYR A 117 -11.85 0.91 27.83
N ILE A 118 -11.23 0.58 26.69
CA ILE A 118 -9.80 0.76 26.44
C ILE A 118 -9.63 1.96 25.51
N GLN A 119 -9.14 3.07 26.04
CA GLN A 119 -8.90 4.26 25.23
C GLN A 119 -7.86 3.97 24.14
N GLY A 120 -8.25 4.10 22.88
CA GLY A 120 -7.38 3.84 21.72
C GLY A 120 -7.48 2.44 21.10
N ALA A 121 -8.36 1.56 21.59
CA ALA A 121 -8.52 0.21 21.04
C ALA A 121 -9.26 0.13 19.67
N GLY A 122 -9.74 1.26 19.13
CA GLY A 122 -10.50 1.33 17.87
C GLY A 122 -9.67 1.64 16.62
N ASP A 123 -8.34 1.48 16.64
CA ASP A 123 -7.45 1.87 15.53
C ASP A 123 -7.48 0.87 14.34
N ASP A 124 -7.87 -0.39 14.59
CA ASP A 124 -7.87 -1.45 13.57
C ASP A 124 -9.18 -1.50 12.76
N THR A 125 -9.42 -0.47 11.94
CA THR A 125 -10.59 -0.35 11.03
C THR A 125 -10.91 -1.63 10.25
N GLU A 126 -9.88 -2.36 9.81
CA GLU A 126 -10.01 -3.62 9.06
C GLU A 126 -10.82 -4.69 9.81
N ASN A 127 -10.79 -4.69 11.14
CA ASN A 127 -11.45 -5.72 11.96
C ASN A 127 -12.94 -5.43 12.22
N TRP A 128 -13.42 -4.20 12.01
CA TRP A 128 -14.80 -3.80 12.30
C TRP A 128 -15.54 -3.20 11.10
N ALA A 129 -14.85 -2.83 10.02
CA ALA A 129 -15.49 -2.28 8.82
C ALA A 129 -16.21 -3.34 7.96
N CYS A 130 -16.07 -4.65 8.23
CA CYS A 130 -16.69 -5.73 7.44
C CYS A 130 -16.44 -5.64 5.92
N GLY A 131 -15.28 -5.10 5.52
CA GLY A 131 -14.92 -4.91 4.11
C GLY A 131 -15.49 -3.64 3.45
N LEU A 132 -16.22 -2.81 4.21
CA LEU A 132 -16.76 -1.54 3.72
C LEU A 132 -15.63 -0.61 3.28
N THR A 133 -15.67 -0.18 2.01
CA THR A 133 -14.72 0.79 1.47
C THR A 133 -15.30 2.21 1.53
N PRO A 134 -14.48 3.27 1.49
CA PRO A 134 -14.98 4.65 1.45
C PRO A 134 -15.95 4.91 0.29
N VAL A 135 -15.68 4.33 -0.89
CA VAL A 135 -16.54 4.47 -2.07
C VAL A 135 -17.92 3.89 -1.79
N VAL A 136 -17.98 2.64 -1.31
CA VAL A 136 -19.24 1.97 -0.97
C VAL A 136 -19.97 2.71 0.15
N PHE A 137 -19.26 3.23 1.15
CA PHE A 137 -19.86 4.04 2.21
C PHE A 137 -20.53 5.29 1.66
N TRP A 138 -19.82 6.10 0.86
CA TRP A 138 -20.35 7.37 0.37
C TRP A 138 -21.51 7.20 -0.62
N GLU A 139 -21.48 6.15 -1.43
CA GLU A 139 -22.58 5.80 -2.34
C GLU A 139 -23.85 5.34 -1.59
N ASN A 140 -23.69 4.80 -0.37
CA ASN A 140 -24.78 4.21 0.42
C ASN A 140 -24.99 4.92 1.77
N GLN A 141 -24.47 6.14 1.92
CA GLN A 141 -24.38 6.83 3.22
C GLN A 141 -25.73 6.93 3.94
N GLY A 142 -26.80 7.30 3.22
CA GLY A 142 -28.13 7.47 3.81
C GLY A 142 -28.64 6.18 4.45
N VAL A 143 -28.61 5.08 3.69
CA VAL A 143 -29.08 3.76 4.15
C VAL A 143 -28.21 3.26 5.32
N LEU A 144 -26.89 3.42 5.23
CA LEU A 144 -25.97 3.03 6.29
C LEU A 144 -26.22 3.79 7.60
N LEU A 145 -26.49 5.09 7.54
CA LEU A 145 -26.75 5.90 8.73
C LEU A 145 -28.16 5.71 9.32
N GLU A 146 -29.13 5.26 8.52
CA GLU A 146 -30.49 4.95 8.97
C GLU A 146 -30.65 3.52 9.52
N THR A 147 -29.73 2.61 9.17
CA THR A 147 -29.77 1.19 9.56
C THR A 147 -29.38 1.01 11.03
N SER A 148 -30.06 0.09 11.72
CA SER A 148 -29.79 -0.21 13.12
C SER A 148 -28.42 -0.88 13.31
N GLU A 149 -27.77 -0.68 14.46
CA GLU A 149 -26.46 -1.28 14.74
C GLU A 149 -26.44 -2.82 14.60
N SER A 150 -27.56 -3.49 14.91
CA SER A 150 -27.66 -4.95 14.79
C SER A 150 -27.73 -5.44 13.35
N ASP A 151 -28.27 -4.63 12.43
CA ASP A 151 -28.48 -5.01 11.03
C ASP A 151 -27.34 -4.53 10.12
N LEU A 152 -26.48 -3.62 10.62
CA LEU A 152 -25.36 -3.05 9.88
C LEU A 152 -24.39 -4.10 9.30
N PRO A 153 -23.95 -5.15 10.04
CA PRO A 153 -23.01 -6.13 9.51
C PRO A 153 -23.53 -6.84 8.24
N ASP A 154 -24.80 -7.25 8.24
CA ASP A 154 -25.42 -7.96 7.12
C ASP A 154 -25.61 -7.02 5.92
N LEU A 155 -26.05 -5.78 6.17
CA LEU A 155 -26.17 -4.75 5.12
C LEU A 155 -24.80 -4.46 4.48
N ILE A 156 -23.76 -4.27 5.29
CA ILE A 156 -22.41 -4.01 4.78
C ILE A 156 -21.94 -5.18 3.91
N GLN A 157 -22.15 -6.43 4.35
CA GLN A 157 -21.77 -7.60 3.57
C GLN A 157 -22.48 -7.65 2.21
N ASP A 158 -23.78 -7.35 2.17
CA ASP A 158 -24.56 -7.28 0.93
C ASP A 158 -24.04 -6.15 0.01
N LEU A 159 -23.84 -4.94 0.53
CA LEU A 159 -23.31 -3.81 -0.23
C LEU A 159 -21.92 -4.09 -0.82
N VAL A 160 -21.01 -4.65 -0.01
CA VAL A 160 -19.66 -5.01 -0.45
C VAL A 160 -19.72 -6.08 -1.54
N SER A 161 -20.57 -7.09 -1.38
CA SER A 161 -20.72 -8.16 -2.38
C SER A 161 -21.26 -7.66 -3.74
N ARG A 162 -22.11 -6.62 -3.72
CA ARG A 162 -22.64 -5.97 -4.93
C ARG A 162 -21.63 -5.05 -5.59
N ALA A 163 -20.77 -4.42 -4.79
CA ALA A 163 -19.73 -3.52 -5.26
C ALA A 163 -18.49 -4.25 -5.78
N ASP A 164 -18.33 -5.53 -5.44
CA ASP A 164 -17.20 -6.34 -5.90
C ASP A 164 -17.26 -6.50 -7.44
N PRO A 165 -16.26 -5.99 -8.19
CA PRO A 165 -16.29 -6.04 -9.64
C PRO A 165 -16.26 -7.49 -10.14
N ALA A 166 -16.95 -7.74 -11.25
CA ALA A 166 -17.07 -9.06 -11.86
C ALA A 166 -15.70 -9.76 -12.03
N PRO A 167 -15.63 -11.09 -11.82
CA PRO A 167 -14.39 -11.86 -11.94
C PRO A 167 -13.79 -11.71 -13.35
N GLY A 168 -12.70 -10.96 -13.46
CA GLY A 168 -12.01 -10.64 -14.71
C GLY A 168 -11.46 -9.20 -14.79
N ILE A 169 -12.03 -8.26 -14.03
CA ILE A 169 -11.61 -6.84 -14.02
C ILE A 169 -10.47 -6.56 -13.01
N ASN A 170 -10.15 -7.51 -12.13
CA ASN A 170 -9.21 -7.32 -11.02
C ASN A 170 -7.72 -7.46 -11.38
N ARG A 171 -7.34 -7.35 -12.66
CA ARG A 171 -5.93 -7.30 -13.07
C ARG A 171 -5.47 -5.85 -13.07
N ARG A 172 -4.53 -5.53 -12.19
CA ARG A 172 -4.03 -4.17 -12.02
C ARG A 172 -2.62 -4.07 -12.58
N CYS A 173 -2.44 -3.19 -13.56
CA CYS A 173 -1.13 -2.93 -14.16
C CYS A 173 -0.24 -2.21 -13.15
N VAL A 174 1.03 -2.57 -13.09
CA VAL A 174 2.01 -1.87 -12.25
C VAL A 174 2.65 -0.76 -13.08
N SER A 175 2.14 0.46 -13.02
CA SER A 175 2.75 1.60 -13.71
C SER A 175 4.14 1.91 -13.15
N PRO A 176 5.10 2.39 -13.98
CA PRO A 176 4.99 2.74 -15.40
C PRO A 176 5.06 1.56 -16.37
N THR A 177 5.15 0.30 -15.91
CA THR A 177 5.13 -0.84 -16.84
C THR A 177 3.78 -0.91 -17.58
N SER A 178 3.82 -1.47 -18.78
CA SER A 178 2.64 -1.74 -19.61
C SER A 178 2.26 -3.22 -19.68
N CYS A 179 3.09 -4.10 -19.12
CA CYS A 179 2.97 -5.55 -19.29
C CYS A 179 2.99 -6.35 -17.98
N LEU A 180 3.26 -5.75 -16.82
CA LEU A 180 3.24 -6.45 -15.53
C LEU A 180 1.95 -6.16 -14.78
N TYR A 181 1.21 -7.22 -14.43
CA TYR A 181 -0.08 -7.14 -13.76
C TYR A 181 -0.08 -7.96 -12.47
N ILE A 182 -0.80 -7.46 -11.47
CA ILE A 182 -1.08 -8.16 -10.21
C ILE A 182 -2.58 -8.44 -10.11
N ALA A 183 -2.94 -9.64 -9.68
CA ALA A 183 -4.33 -10.05 -9.54
C ALA A 183 -4.56 -11.03 -8.37
N PRO A 184 -5.80 -11.17 -7.86
CA PRO A 184 -6.19 -12.35 -7.11
C PRO A 184 -6.28 -13.57 -8.04
N ILE A 185 -6.06 -14.79 -7.53
CA ILE A 185 -6.12 -16.04 -8.31
C ILE A 185 -7.49 -16.21 -8.98
N SER A 186 -8.58 -15.82 -8.30
CA SER A 186 -9.95 -15.89 -8.81
C SER A 186 -10.16 -15.07 -10.10
N ALA A 187 -9.31 -14.08 -10.37
CA ALA A 187 -9.38 -13.23 -11.56
C ALA A 187 -8.52 -13.73 -12.73
N VAL A 188 -7.82 -14.85 -12.59
CA VAL A 188 -6.97 -15.42 -13.66
C VAL A 188 -7.66 -16.62 -14.30
N THR A 189 -8.12 -16.46 -15.55
CA THR A 189 -8.75 -17.54 -16.31
C THR A 189 -7.73 -18.41 -17.05
N ALA A 190 -8.14 -19.59 -17.49
CA ALA A 190 -7.26 -20.50 -18.25
C ALA A 190 -7.06 -20.08 -19.73
N SER A 191 -7.78 -19.06 -20.21
CA SER A 191 -7.93 -18.76 -21.64
C SER A 191 -7.08 -17.57 -22.13
N ASP A 192 -6.19 -17.00 -21.31
CA ASP A 192 -5.30 -15.93 -21.78
C ASP A 192 -4.21 -16.51 -22.69
N LYS A 193 -4.54 -16.69 -23.97
CA LYS A 193 -3.54 -16.89 -25.01
C LYS A 193 -2.72 -15.60 -25.06
N ASP A 194 -1.40 -15.72 -25.04
CA ASP A 194 -0.43 -14.60 -25.12
C ASP A 194 -0.13 -13.82 -23.82
N VAL A 195 -0.49 -14.37 -22.66
CA VAL A 195 -0.10 -13.85 -21.34
C VAL A 195 0.53 -14.96 -20.49
N LEU A 196 1.70 -14.69 -19.88
CA LEU A 196 2.27 -15.58 -18.87
C LEU A 196 1.55 -15.37 -17.54
N SER A 197 0.93 -16.44 -17.03
CA SER A 197 0.29 -16.45 -15.72
C SER A 197 1.16 -17.17 -14.69
N VAL A 198 1.51 -16.50 -13.60
CA VAL A 198 2.21 -17.07 -12.44
C VAL A 198 1.28 -17.05 -11.24
N LEU A 199 0.74 -18.22 -10.88
CA LEU A 199 -0.18 -18.38 -9.76
C LEU A 199 0.58 -18.89 -8.53
N LEU A 200 0.57 -18.13 -7.45
CA LEU A 200 1.20 -18.42 -6.17
C LEU A 200 0.16 -19.04 -5.25
N LEU A 201 0.14 -20.36 -5.18
CA LEU A 201 -0.94 -21.11 -4.55
C LEU A 201 -0.77 -21.23 -3.03
N PRO A 202 -1.88 -21.19 -2.27
CA PRO A 202 -1.90 -21.34 -0.81
C PRO A 202 -1.56 -22.75 -0.30
N LYS A 203 -1.24 -23.70 -1.18
CA LYS A 203 -0.83 -25.07 -0.84
C LYS A 203 0.61 -25.29 -1.24
N VAL A 204 1.35 -26.11 -0.50
CA VAL A 204 2.73 -26.48 -0.89
C VAL A 204 2.66 -27.53 -2.00
N THR A 205 3.39 -27.33 -3.09
CA THR A 205 3.51 -28.31 -4.19
C THR A 205 4.97 -28.50 -4.59
N ASP A 206 5.29 -29.67 -5.13
CA ASP A 206 6.63 -29.99 -5.61
C ASP A 206 7.03 -29.14 -6.83
N GLU A 207 8.28 -28.68 -6.88
CA GLU A 207 8.83 -27.85 -7.96
C GLU A 207 8.68 -28.48 -9.35
N SER A 208 8.81 -29.81 -9.44
CA SER A 208 8.63 -30.57 -10.69
C SER A 208 7.23 -30.41 -11.30
N THR A 209 6.25 -30.00 -10.49
CA THR A 209 4.85 -29.84 -10.91
C THR A 209 4.47 -28.40 -11.23
N TRP A 210 5.35 -27.42 -11.02
CA TRP A 210 5.02 -25.99 -11.11
C TRP A 210 4.74 -25.53 -12.55
N VAL A 211 5.41 -26.12 -13.55
CA VAL A 211 5.16 -25.77 -14.95
C VAL A 211 3.93 -26.53 -15.45
N LYS A 212 2.84 -25.82 -15.78
CA LYS A 212 1.65 -26.41 -16.42
C LYS A 212 1.70 -26.27 -17.93
N SER A 213 2.24 -25.15 -18.41
CA SER A 213 2.53 -24.89 -19.81
C SER A 213 3.62 -23.82 -19.91
N PHE A 214 4.04 -23.46 -21.13
CA PHE A 214 4.99 -22.36 -21.33
C PHE A 214 4.45 -21.01 -20.81
N THR A 215 3.12 -20.81 -20.89
CA THR A 215 2.40 -19.61 -20.46
C THR A 215 1.80 -19.72 -19.05
N ARG A 216 2.01 -20.82 -18.32
CA ARG A 216 1.36 -21.02 -17.02
C ARG A 216 2.26 -21.72 -16.00
N LEU A 217 2.52 -21.00 -14.91
CA LEU A 217 3.15 -21.51 -13.69
C LEU A 217 2.14 -21.55 -12.55
N GLU A 218 2.15 -22.65 -11.80
CA GLU A 218 1.38 -22.83 -10.57
C GLU A 218 2.33 -23.23 -9.45
N VAL A 219 2.81 -22.25 -8.70
CA VAL A 219 3.84 -22.38 -7.67
C VAL A 219 3.17 -22.53 -6.31
N GLY A 220 3.22 -23.73 -5.74
CA GLY A 220 2.65 -23.99 -4.43
C GLY A 220 3.55 -23.57 -3.29
N LEU A 221 3.28 -22.40 -2.70
CA LEU A 221 4.09 -21.83 -1.60
C LEU A 221 3.60 -22.23 -0.21
N GLY A 222 2.29 -22.46 -0.04
CA GLY A 222 1.66 -22.54 1.28
C GLY A 222 1.22 -21.17 1.80
N HIS A 223 0.72 -21.13 3.04
CA HIS A 223 0.23 -19.89 3.68
C HIS A 223 1.26 -19.21 4.59
N SER A 224 1.04 -17.92 4.85
CA SER A 224 1.66 -17.14 5.94
C SER A 224 3.20 -17.21 5.94
N LYS A 225 3.83 -17.31 7.12
CA LYS A 225 5.30 -17.34 7.28
C LYS A 225 5.98 -18.48 6.50
N LEU A 226 5.32 -19.64 6.39
CA LEU A 226 5.81 -20.77 5.60
C LEU A 226 5.87 -20.39 4.12
N GLY A 227 4.80 -19.78 3.61
CA GLY A 227 4.74 -19.23 2.26
C GLY A 227 5.83 -18.19 1.99
N SER A 228 6.05 -17.24 2.90
CA SER A 228 7.13 -16.24 2.75
C SER A 228 8.53 -16.87 2.68
N ARG A 229 8.79 -17.95 3.44
CA ARG A 229 10.07 -18.68 3.38
C ARG A 229 10.21 -19.42 2.05
N ASN A 230 9.19 -20.18 1.67
CA ASN A 230 9.19 -20.96 0.43
C ASN A 230 9.27 -20.05 -0.82
N LEU A 231 8.68 -18.85 -0.75
CA LEU A 231 8.77 -17.84 -1.78
C LEU A 231 10.23 -17.51 -2.12
N ARG A 232 11.09 -17.33 -1.11
CA ARG A 232 12.51 -17.04 -1.32
C ARG A 232 13.19 -18.13 -2.15
N ALA A 233 12.90 -19.39 -1.86
CA ALA A 233 13.45 -20.54 -2.57
C ALA A 233 12.88 -20.68 -3.99
N ALA A 234 11.62 -20.28 -4.21
CA ALA A 234 10.95 -20.36 -5.51
C ALA A 234 11.35 -19.23 -6.49
N LEU A 235 11.77 -18.06 -5.98
CA LEU A 235 12.08 -16.89 -6.81
C LEU A 235 13.13 -17.13 -7.93
N PRO A 236 14.26 -17.84 -7.72
CA PRO A 236 15.18 -18.17 -8.81
C PRO A 236 14.50 -18.87 -9.99
N PHE A 237 13.65 -19.86 -9.69
CA PHE A 237 12.90 -20.62 -10.68
C PHE A 237 11.90 -19.72 -11.44
N VAL A 238 11.09 -18.96 -10.71
CA VAL A 238 10.08 -18.05 -11.29
C VAL A 238 10.74 -17.03 -12.20
N VAL A 239 11.79 -16.34 -11.73
CA VAL A 239 12.51 -15.34 -12.52
C VAL A 239 13.10 -15.94 -13.80
N THR A 240 13.68 -17.14 -13.71
CA THR A 240 14.27 -17.83 -14.87
C THR A 240 13.23 -18.17 -15.92
N HIS A 241 12.07 -18.68 -15.51
CA HIS A 241 10.98 -19.00 -16.45
C HIS A 241 10.38 -17.74 -17.08
N VAL A 242 10.17 -16.68 -16.28
CA VAL A 242 9.67 -15.39 -16.79
C VAL A 242 10.66 -14.79 -17.81
N ARG A 243 11.96 -14.81 -17.53
CA ARG A 243 12.99 -14.37 -18.50
C ARG A 243 12.92 -15.14 -19.81
N LYS A 244 12.80 -16.47 -19.75
CA LYS A 244 12.69 -17.32 -20.95
C LYS A 244 11.43 -16.99 -21.76
N TYR A 245 10.31 -16.75 -21.09
CA TYR A 245 9.06 -16.38 -21.74
C TYR A 245 9.17 -15.05 -22.46
N ILE A 246 9.65 -14.01 -21.76
CA ILE A 246 9.85 -12.66 -22.30
C ILE A 246 10.79 -12.67 -23.52
N ALA A 247 11.91 -13.40 -23.44
CA ALA A 247 12.86 -13.49 -24.55
C ALA A 247 12.23 -14.08 -25.83
N THR A 248 11.16 -14.87 -25.68
CA THR A 248 10.42 -15.47 -26.81
C THR A 248 9.19 -14.63 -27.19
N ASN A 249 8.66 -13.82 -26.27
CA ASN A 249 7.41 -13.05 -26.42
C ASN A 249 7.57 -11.64 -25.81
N PRO A 250 8.36 -10.75 -26.43
CA PRO A 250 8.74 -9.46 -25.84
C PRO A 250 7.56 -8.49 -25.64
N GLN A 251 6.46 -8.68 -26.36
CA GLN A 251 5.25 -7.83 -26.30
C GLN A 251 4.13 -8.44 -25.44
N SER A 252 4.36 -9.60 -24.81
CA SER A 252 3.34 -10.30 -24.04
C SER A 252 3.24 -9.81 -22.60
N GLY A 253 2.04 -9.90 -22.04
CA GLY A 253 1.76 -9.58 -20.64
C GLY A 253 2.24 -10.67 -19.67
N ILE A 254 2.48 -10.26 -18.42
CA ILE A 254 2.83 -11.11 -17.29
C ILE A 254 1.84 -10.80 -16.17
N VAL A 255 1.09 -11.81 -15.74
CA VAL A 255 0.16 -11.72 -14.62
C VAL A 255 0.71 -12.54 -13.46
N ILE A 256 0.94 -11.86 -12.34
CA ILE A 256 1.31 -12.51 -11.08
C ILE A 256 0.08 -12.52 -10.18
N ALA A 257 -0.33 -13.69 -9.72
CA ALA A 257 -1.50 -13.85 -8.89
C ALA A 257 -1.23 -14.63 -7.61
N CYS A 258 -1.88 -14.23 -6.53
CA CYS A 258 -1.95 -14.97 -5.27
C CYS A 258 -3.39 -14.92 -4.75
N GLU A 259 -3.69 -15.50 -3.59
CA GLU A 259 -5.05 -15.58 -3.07
C GLU A 259 -5.79 -14.22 -3.08
N SER A 260 -5.18 -13.17 -2.53
CA SER A 260 -5.76 -11.82 -2.48
C SER A 260 -5.26 -10.84 -3.56
N GLY A 261 -4.12 -11.14 -4.19
CA GLY A 261 -3.41 -10.17 -5.02
C GLY A 261 -2.74 -9.03 -4.25
N LYS A 262 -2.61 -9.15 -2.91
CA LYS A 262 -2.08 -8.08 -2.03
C LYS A 262 -0.79 -8.44 -1.29
N ASP A 263 -0.37 -9.72 -1.30
CA ASP A 263 0.83 -10.19 -0.57
C ASP A 263 1.89 -10.85 -1.49
N PHE A 264 1.89 -12.18 -1.64
CA PHE A 264 2.96 -12.87 -2.38
C PHE A 264 3.08 -12.40 -3.84
N ALA A 265 1.96 -12.07 -4.48
CA ALA A 265 1.98 -11.54 -5.85
C ALA A 265 2.72 -10.19 -5.92
N VAL A 266 2.53 -9.32 -4.93
CA VAL A 266 3.27 -8.07 -4.78
C VAL A 266 4.76 -8.34 -4.59
N GLY A 267 5.12 -9.32 -3.76
CA GLY A 267 6.50 -9.71 -3.55
C GLY A 267 7.20 -10.19 -4.83
N VAL A 268 6.57 -11.09 -5.59
CA VAL A 268 7.12 -11.59 -6.87
C VAL A 268 7.17 -10.47 -7.91
N ALA A 269 6.12 -9.67 -8.05
CA ALA A 269 6.12 -8.52 -8.96
C ALA A 269 7.25 -7.54 -8.63
N LEU A 270 7.49 -7.23 -7.35
CA LEU A 270 8.60 -6.41 -6.90
C LEU A 270 9.96 -6.99 -7.31
N ALA A 271 10.16 -8.30 -7.13
CA ALA A 271 11.39 -8.95 -7.56
C ALA A 271 11.59 -8.87 -9.09
N LEU A 272 10.52 -9.04 -9.86
CA LEU A 272 10.56 -8.91 -11.32
C LEU A 272 10.88 -7.47 -11.74
N LEU A 273 10.24 -6.46 -11.14
CA LEU A 273 10.53 -5.04 -11.38
C LEU A 273 12.01 -4.73 -11.14
N CYS A 274 12.57 -5.19 -10.03
CA CYS A 274 13.96 -4.93 -9.71
C CYS A 274 14.93 -5.59 -10.69
N LEU A 275 14.60 -6.78 -11.20
CA LEU A 275 15.52 -7.58 -12.01
C LEU A 275 15.37 -7.33 -13.51
N LEU A 276 14.14 -7.17 -13.99
CA LEU A 276 13.80 -7.27 -15.42
C LEU A 276 13.35 -5.95 -16.04
N PHE A 277 13.08 -4.92 -15.23
CA PHE A 277 12.57 -3.64 -15.74
C PHE A 277 13.54 -2.48 -15.48
N ASP A 278 13.63 -1.57 -16.44
CA ASP A 278 14.39 -0.32 -16.35
C ASP A 278 13.58 0.79 -15.66
N GLN A 279 14.09 2.02 -15.64
CA GLN A 279 13.44 3.15 -14.95
C GLN A 279 12.14 3.62 -15.62
N ASP A 280 11.95 3.32 -16.90
CA ASP A 280 10.76 3.71 -17.66
C ASP A 280 9.68 2.61 -17.63
N GLY A 281 9.96 1.47 -16.99
CA GLY A 281 9.07 0.34 -16.93
C GLY A 281 9.11 -0.53 -18.19
N SER A 282 10.16 -0.41 -18.98
CA SER A 282 10.43 -1.28 -20.13
C SER A 282 11.26 -2.49 -19.71
N ILE A 283 11.10 -3.58 -20.44
CA ILE A 283 11.85 -4.83 -20.21
C ILE A 283 13.30 -4.63 -20.64
N ILE A 284 14.22 -5.05 -19.78
CA ILE A 284 15.67 -5.04 -20.07
C ILE A 284 16.01 -6.26 -20.94
N GLU A 285 16.32 -6.02 -22.22
CA GLU A 285 16.70 -7.08 -23.16
C GLU A 285 18.14 -7.56 -22.99
N VAL A 286 19.05 -6.68 -22.56
CA VAL A 286 20.48 -6.96 -22.37
C VAL A 286 20.90 -6.56 -20.96
N GLU A 287 21.50 -7.48 -20.21
CA GLU A 287 22.05 -7.16 -18.89
C GLU A 287 23.22 -6.17 -19.06
N ASP A 288 23.04 -4.92 -18.61
CA ASP A 288 24.12 -3.92 -18.58
C ASP A 288 25.14 -4.29 -17.50
N PRO A 289 26.40 -4.59 -17.85
CA PRO A 289 27.45 -4.92 -16.88
C PRO A 289 27.75 -3.78 -15.91
N ARG A 290 27.34 -2.54 -16.23
CA ARG A 290 27.51 -1.35 -15.39
C ARG A 290 26.31 -1.09 -14.49
N ARG A 291 25.28 -1.93 -14.53
CA ARG A 291 24.09 -1.76 -13.68
C ARG A 291 24.52 -1.79 -12.23
N LYS A 292 24.15 -0.75 -11.49
CA LYS A 292 24.46 -0.67 -10.07
C LYS A 292 23.85 -1.86 -9.32
N PRO A 293 24.55 -2.35 -8.28
CA PRO A 293 24.00 -3.28 -7.29
C PRO A 293 22.58 -2.90 -6.87
N ILE A 294 21.67 -3.88 -6.82
CA ILE A 294 20.34 -3.68 -6.23
C ILE A 294 20.51 -3.43 -4.73
N ASP A 295 20.19 -2.21 -4.29
CA ASP A 295 20.21 -1.80 -2.89
C ASP A 295 18.79 -1.62 -2.34
N LYS A 296 18.69 -1.34 -1.03
CA LYS A 296 17.39 -1.14 -0.35
C LYS A 296 16.63 0.07 -0.89
N THR A 297 17.32 1.10 -1.35
CA THR A 297 16.69 2.31 -1.88
C THR A 297 16.02 2.01 -3.20
N PHE A 298 16.71 1.32 -4.10
CA PHE A 298 16.16 0.87 -5.38
C PHE A 298 14.95 -0.06 -5.20
N ILE A 299 15.01 -1.01 -4.26
CA ILE A 299 13.86 -1.88 -3.95
C ILE A 299 12.67 -1.04 -3.46
N ARG A 300 12.90 -0.03 -2.62
CA ARG A 300 11.83 0.88 -2.14
C ARG A 300 11.23 1.72 -3.27
N GLN A 301 12.04 2.21 -4.21
CA GLN A 301 11.55 2.91 -5.40
C GLN A 301 10.59 2.02 -6.20
N ARG A 302 10.99 0.76 -6.48
CA ARG A 302 10.13 -0.21 -7.20
C ARG A 302 8.89 -0.62 -6.41
N LEU A 303 8.98 -0.69 -5.08
CA LEU A 303 7.80 -0.90 -4.25
C LEU A 303 6.87 0.32 -4.31
N GLY A 304 7.42 1.54 -4.38
CA GLY A 304 6.68 2.77 -4.58
C GLY A 304 5.79 2.72 -5.83
N TRP A 305 6.27 2.15 -6.94
CA TRP A 305 5.49 1.94 -8.16
C TRP A 305 4.27 1.03 -7.96
N ILE A 306 4.42 -0.02 -7.15
CA ILE A 306 3.32 -0.90 -6.77
C ILE A 306 2.34 -0.15 -5.86
N SER A 307 2.83 0.54 -4.83
CA SER A 307 2.00 1.28 -3.88
C SER A 307 1.22 2.42 -4.53
N THR A 308 1.76 3.09 -5.55
CA THR A 308 1.02 4.12 -6.29
C THR A 308 -0.02 3.53 -7.24
N SER A 309 0.29 2.39 -7.88
CA SER A 309 -0.63 1.70 -8.78
C SER A 309 -1.76 0.97 -8.02
N MET A 310 -1.48 0.52 -6.79
CA MET A 310 -2.36 -0.30 -5.96
C MET A 310 -2.19 0.10 -4.48
N PRO A 311 -2.84 1.18 -4.02
CA PRO A 311 -2.66 1.70 -2.66
C PRO A 311 -3.07 0.74 -1.53
N ASP A 312 -3.94 -0.22 -1.82
CA ASP A 312 -4.39 -1.28 -0.91
C ASP A 312 -3.47 -2.52 -0.93
N ALA A 313 -2.40 -2.52 -1.73
CA ALA A 313 -1.40 -3.59 -1.71
C ALA A 313 -0.64 -3.54 -0.37
N ASN A 314 -0.77 -4.60 0.43
CA ASN A 314 -0.19 -4.68 1.77
C ASN A 314 0.62 -5.97 1.94
N PRO A 315 1.82 -6.08 1.32
CA PRO A 315 2.65 -7.26 1.44
C PRO A 315 3.13 -7.43 2.87
N ASN A 316 3.06 -8.66 3.37
CA ASN A 316 3.48 -8.97 4.73
C ASN A 316 4.98 -8.65 4.88
N ARG A 317 5.39 -8.16 6.06
CA ARG A 317 6.79 -7.93 6.41
C ARG A 317 7.68 -9.15 6.12
N ALA A 318 7.19 -10.36 6.39
CA ALA A 318 7.93 -11.60 6.09
C ALA A 318 8.16 -11.80 4.57
N THR A 319 7.18 -11.46 3.75
CA THR A 319 7.27 -11.47 2.28
C THR A 319 8.34 -10.48 1.82
N LEU A 320 8.28 -9.23 2.26
CA LEU A 320 9.29 -8.21 1.91
C LEU A 320 10.70 -8.59 2.39
N GLN A 321 10.84 -9.21 3.56
CA GLN A 321 12.13 -9.73 4.03
C GLN A 321 12.69 -10.80 3.10
N SER A 322 11.85 -11.71 2.61
CA SER A 322 12.27 -12.72 1.63
C SER A 322 12.68 -12.11 0.30
N ILE A 323 11.96 -11.09 -0.20
CA ILE A 323 12.34 -10.38 -1.42
C ILE A 323 13.67 -9.66 -1.25
N ASN A 324 13.84 -8.90 -0.15
CA ASN A 324 15.08 -8.19 0.13
C ASN A 324 16.27 -9.14 0.23
N SER A 325 16.14 -10.24 0.98
CA SER A 325 17.17 -11.27 1.05
C SER A 325 17.54 -11.80 -0.33
N PHE A 326 16.55 -12.21 -1.13
CA PHE A 326 16.82 -12.75 -2.47
C PHE A 326 17.52 -11.75 -3.41
N LEU A 327 17.08 -10.49 -3.41
CA LEU A 327 17.64 -9.46 -4.29
C LEU A 327 19.04 -9.00 -3.84
N MET A 328 19.30 -8.98 -2.53
CA MET A 328 20.57 -8.52 -1.97
C MET A 328 21.61 -9.64 -1.76
N GLU A 329 21.20 -10.91 -1.63
CA GLU A 329 22.14 -12.06 -1.52
C GLU A 329 22.83 -12.38 -2.86
N ARG A 330 22.35 -11.79 -3.97
CA ARG A 330 22.99 -11.88 -5.30
C ARG A 330 24.30 -11.09 -5.46
N HIS A 331 24.84 -10.51 -4.39
CA HIS A 331 26.10 -9.74 -4.39
C HIS A 331 27.36 -10.60 -4.23
N PHE A 332 27.34 -11.88 -4.63
CA PHE A 332 28.51 -12.75 -4.68
C PHE A 332 28.60 -13.50 -6.00
#